data_AF-A0A370F1L0-F1
#
_entry.id   AF-A0A370F1L0-F1
#
_cell.length_a   1.000
_cell.length_b   1.000
_cell.length_c   1.000
_cell.angle_alpha   90.00
_cell.angle_beta   90.00
_cell.angle_gamma   90.00
#
_symmetry.space_group_name_H-M   'P 1'
#
loop_
_entity.id
_entity.type
_entity.pdbx_description
1 polymer ?
#
loop_
_entity_poly.entity_id
_entity_poly.type
_entity_poly.pdbx_seq_one_letter_code
_entity_poly.pdbx_strand_id
1 'polypeptide(L)'
;MLYKHKLSTKNFKIMKKIVALFVVMLAFGINANAQQKKAVATKPAANQEALSKKAAFSEAAIKDVNTLSEFVKLNADQKVKLKGLFEQKHMDLAQDLSSERKAVLADYVEAQMKSYLEPAQVAKVEGNAQLMNILTH
;
A
#
# COMPACT_ATOMS: atom_id res chain seq x y z
N MET A 1 59.27 21.33 -51.06
CA MET A 1 58.19 22.28 -51.43
C MET A 1 57.06 22.07 -50.43
N LEU A 2 56.93 22.91 -49.38
CA LEU A 2 56.14 24.15 -49.36
C LEU A 2 54.67 23.91 -49.77
N TYR A 3 53.78 23.82 -48.78
CA TYR A 3 52.72 24.82 -48.58
C TYR A 3 52.15 24.73 -47.15
N LYS A 4 52.32 25.82 -46.40
CA LYS A 4 51.52 26.16 -45.22
C LYS A 4 50.10 26.46 -45.71
N HIS A 5 49.07 25.97 -45.01
CA HIS A 5 47.84 26.76 -44.86
C HIS A 5 47.35 26.71 -43.41
N LYS A 6 47.34 27.90 -42.84
CA LYS A 6 46.92 28.28 -41.50
C LYS A 6 45.43 28.65 -41.60
N LEU A 7 44.57 27.96 -40.87
CA LEU A 7 43.17 28.34 -40.58
C LEU A 7 43.00 28.00 -39.09
N SER A 8 43.32 28.85 -38.12
CA SER A 8 42.65 30.10 -37.72
C SER A 8 41.13 30.05 -37.77
N THR A 9 40.54 29.22 -36.93
CA THR A 9 39.17 29.41 -36.43
C THR A 9 39.22 30.24 -35.14
N LYS A 10 39.39 31.55 -35.32
CA LYS A 10 38.82 32.52 -34.37
C LYS A 10 37.31 32.28 -34.31
N ASN A 11 36.71 32.52 -33.14
CA ASN A 11 35.26 32.56 -32.82
C ASN A 11 34.69 31.44 -31.95
N PHE A 12 35.47 30.82 -31.06
CA PHE A 12 34.92 30.13 -29.88
C PHE A 12 34.62 31.11 -28.72
N LYS A 13 33.89 32.21 -29.01
CA LYS A 13 33.50 33.20 -27.98
C LYS A 13 32.09 33.77 -28.21
N ILE A 14 31.20 33.02 -28.85
CA ILE A 14 29.80 33.44 -29.08
C ILE A 14 28.84 32.24 -28.86
N MET A 15 29.08 31.39 -27.85
CA MET A 15 28.07 30.44 -27.34
C MET A 15 28.23 30.25 -25.83
N LYS A 16 28.19 31.34 -25.06
CA LYS A 16 28.12 31.29 -23.58
C LYS A 16 26.95 32.10 -22.99
N LYS A 17 26.07 32.66 -23.84
CA LYS A 17 25.02 33.59 -23.41
C LYS A 17 23.59 33.15 -23.72
N ILE A 18 23.36 31.94 -24.24
CA ILE A 18 22.01 31.46 -24.56
C ILE A 18 21.45 30.51 -23.48
N VAL A 19 22.27 30.03 -22.55
CA VAL A 19 21.80 29.14 -21.44
C VAL A 19 21.10 29.92 -20.32
N ALA A 20 21.26 31.25 -20.25
CA ALA A 20 20.68 32.06 -19.18
C ALA A 20 19.20 32.45 -19.39
N LEU A 21 18.59 32.16 -20.55
CA LEU A 21 17.23 32.63 -20.86
C LEU A 21 16.11 31.61 -20.61
N PHE A 22 16.44 30.37 -20.22
CA PHE A 22 15.43 29.34 -19.92
C PHE A 22 15.13 29.16 -18.42
N VAL A 23 15.86 29.84 -17.53
CA VAL A 23 15.69 29.68 -16.07
C VAL A 23 14.62 30.64 -15.50
N VAL A 24 14.25 31.71 -16.22
CA VAL A 24 13.28 32.70 -15.72
C VAL A 24 11.82 32.35 -16.05
N MET A 25 11.55 31.45 -17.02
CA MET A 25 10.18 31.01 -17.35
C MET A 25 9.68 29.79 -16.57
N LEU A 26 10.52 29.18 -15.70
CA LEU A 26 10.09 28.09 -14.81
C LEU A 26 9.57 28.57 -13.46
N ALA A 27 9.60 29.87 -13.16
CA ALA A 27 9.20 30.41 -11.86
C ALA A 27 7.71 30.78 -11.74
N PHE A 28 6.90 30.70 -12.81
CA PHE A 28 5.46 31.00 -12.78
C PHE A 28 4.57 29.93 -13.44
N GLY A 29 5.13 28.75 -13.69
CA GLY A 29 4.50 27.71 -14.52
C GLY A 29 3.85 26.55 -13.78
N ILE A 30 3.35 26.69 -12.54
CA ILE A 30 2.37 25.73 -11.99
C ILE A 30 1.46 26.40 -10.97
N ASN A 31 0.51 27.19 -11.48
CA ASN A 31 -0.75 27.40 -10.76
C ASN A 31 -1.91 27.30 -11.75
N ALA A 32 -2.14 26.08 -12.23
CA ALA A 32 -3.34 25.67 -12.96
C ALA A 32 -4.10 24.63 -12.12
N ASN A 33 -4.61 25.06 -10.97
CA ASN A 33 -5.85 24.54 -10.43
C ASN A 33 -6.65 25.69 -9.82
N ALA A 34 -7.13 26.57 -10.69
CA ALA A 34 -8.18 27.53 -10.35
C ALA A 34 -9.56 26.85 -10.47
N GLN A 35 -9.77 25.74 -9.77
CA GLN A 35 -11.11 25.42 -9.32
C GLN A 35 -11.37 26.29 -8.09
N GLN A 36 -11.98 27.46 -8.32
CA GLN A 36 -12.67 28.21 -7.30
C GLN A 36 -13.82 27.35 -6.73
N LYS A 37 -13.50 26.48 -5.79
CA LYS A 37 -14.40 26.12 -4.71
C LYS A 37 -13.71 26.54 -3.43
N LYS A 38 -14.39 27.47 -2.75
CA LYS A 38 -14.07 28.01 -1.42
C LYS A 38 -13.19 27.05 -0.63
N ALA A 39 -12.02 27.55 -0.23
CA ALA A 39 -11.21 26.96 0.81
C ALA A 39 -12.09 26.77 2.05
N VAL A 40 -12.61 25.56 2.22
CA VAL A 40 -12.95 25.04 3.53
C VAL A 40 -11.69 24.33 3.99
N ALA A 41 -10.89 25.04 4.76
CA ALA A 41 -9.87 24.42 5.60
C ALA A 41 -10.56 23.42 6.52
N THR A 42 -10.50 22.13 6.18
CA THR A 42 -10.99 20.98 6.95
C THR A 42 -10.18 19.77 6.46
N LYS A 43 -9.48 18.93 7.24
CA LYS A 43 -9.24 18.75 8.68
C LYS A 43 -7.95 17.90 8.81
N PRO A 44 -6.97 18.24 9.67
CA PRO A 44 -5.91 17.31 10.08
C PRO A 44 -6.45 16.00 10.70
N ALA A 45 -7.68 16.03 11.21
CA ALA A 45 -8.34 14.91 11.89
C ALA A 45 -8.65 13.70 10.98
N ALA A 46 -8.92 13.89 9.68
CA ALA A 46 -9.30 12.79 8.79
C ALA A 46 -8.12 11.83 8.51
N ASN A 47 -6.89 12.37 8.40
CA ASN A 47 -5.68 11.55 8.25
C ASN A 47 -5.33 10.81 9.55
N GLN A 48 -5.53 11.45 10.70
CA GLN A 48 -5.26 10.82 12.00
C GLN A 48 -6.20 9.64 12.26
N GLU A 49 -7.49 9.78 11.96
CA GLU A 49 -8.49 8.73 12.14
C GLU A 49 -8.22 7.51 11.24
N ALA A 50 -7.84 7.74 9.97
CA ALA A 50 -7.48 6.67 9.04
C ALA A 50 -6.23 5.89 9.50
N LEU A 51 -5.21 6.59 10.02
CA LEU A 51 -4.02 5.97 10.57
C LEU A 51 -4.32 5.15 11.84
N SER A 52 -5.18 5.67 12.73
CA SER A 52 -5.62 4.96 13.93
C SER A 52 -6.40 3.69 13.61
N LYS A 53 -7.32 3.73 12.62
CA LYS A 53 -8.05 2.53 12.17
C LYS A 53 -7.10 1.47 11.59
N LYS A 54 -6.14 1.89 10.77
CA LYS A 54 -5.14 0.97 10.20
C LYS A 54 -4.30 0.29 11.28
N ALA A 55 -3.89 1.03 12.32
CA ALA A 55 -3.18 0.44 13.45
C ALA A 55 -4.03 -0.61 14.19
N ALA A 56 -5.30 -0.29 14.46
CA ALA A 56 -6.23 -1.22 15.11
C ALA A 56 -6.44 -2.51 14.29
N PHE A 57 -6.56 -2.41 12.97
CA PHE A 57 -6.66 -3.60 12.09
C PHE A 57 -5.38 -4.43 12.10
N SER A 58 -4.21 -3.80 12.08
CA SER A 58 -2.93 -4.53 12.19
C SER A 58 -2.80 -5.25 13.53
N GLU A 59 -3.25 -4.65 14.64
CA GLU A 59 -3.23 -5.30 15.95
C GLU A 59 -4.18 -6.48 16.02
N ALA A 60 -5.40 -6.33 15.48
CA ALA A 60 -6.39 -7.41 15.42
C ALA A 60 -5.89 -8.58 14.55
N ALA A 61 -5.28 -8.28 13.41
CA ALA A 61 -4.68 -9.30 12.55
C ALA A 61 -3.53 -10.06 13.23
N ILE A 62 -2.70 -9.37 14.02
CA ILE A 62 -1.63 -10.01 14.81
C ILE A 62 -2.25 -10.96 15.85
N LYS A 63 -3.36 -10.57 16.50
CA LYS A 63 -4.08 -11.45 17.43
C LYS A 63 -4.58 -12.70 16.71
N ASP A 64 -5.18 -12.56 15.53
CA ASP A 64 -5.67 -13.71 14.75
C ASP A 64 -4.52 -14.65 14.33
N VAL A 65 -3.38 -14.12 13.90
CA VAL A 65 -2.17 -14.93 13.61
C VAL A 65 -1.67 -15.65 14.86
N ASN A 66 -1.68 -14.99 16.03
CA ASN A 66 -1.27 -15.60 17.29
C ASN A 66 -2.23 -16.70 17.71
N THR A 67 -3.54 -16.45 17.65
CA THR A 67 -4.58 -17.44 17.92
C THR A 67 -4.41 -18.66 17.02
N LEU A 68 -4.17 -18.49 15.72
CA LEU A 68 -3.89 -19.61 14.83
C LEU A 68 -2.56 -20.32 15.18
N SER A 69 -1.54 -19.56 15.59
CA SER A 69 -0.23 -20.10 15.97
C SER A 69 -0.26 -20.99 17.23
N GLU A 70 -1.28 -20.84 18.08
CA GLU A 70 -1.49 -21.71 19.26
C GLU A 70 -1.87 -23.14 18.84
N PHE A 71 -2.47 -23.33 17.66
CA PHE A 71 -2.92 -24.64 17.18
C PHE A 71 -1.99 -25.25 16.13
N VAL A 72 -1.34 -24.40 15.33
CA VAL A 72 -0.44 -24.84 14.26
C VAL A 72 0.87 -24.06 14.27
N LYS A 73 1.98 -24.76 14.07
CA LYS A 73 3.28 -24.11 13.94
C LYS A 73 3.38 -23.42 12.59
N LEU A 74 3.29 -22.10 12.56
CA LEU A 74 3.42 -21.29 11.35
C LEU A 74 4.88 -20.91 11.05
N ASN A 75 5.27 -20.99 9.79
CA ASN A 75 6.55 -20.45 9.31
C ASN A 75 6.46 -18.92 9.07
N ALA A 76 7.59 -18.28 8.76
CA ALA A 76 7.64 -16.83 8.60
C ALA A 76 6.80 -16.32 7.41
N ASP A 77 6.82 -17.01 6.27
CA ASP A 77 6.04 -16.65 5.09
C ASP A 77 4.53 -16.76 5.34
N GLN A 78 4.11 -17.85 5.99
CA GLN A 78 2.74 -18.05 6.43
C GLN A 78 2.26 -16.91 7.33
N LYS A 79 3.05 -16.52 8.33
CA LYS A 79 2.70 -15.41 9.24
C LYS A 79 2.51 -14.10 8.49
N VAL A 80 3.33 -13.81 7.48
CA VAL A 80 3.20 -12.59 6.67
C VAL A 80 1.91 -12.62 5.84
N LYS A 81 1.67 -13.72 5.12
CA LYS A 81 0.46 -13.89 4.29
C LYS A 81 -0.82 -13.84 5.12
N LEU A 82 -0.84 -14.55 6.24
CA LEU A 82 -1.98 -14.61 7.15
C LEU A 82 -2.24 -13.26 7.83
N LYS A 83 -1.19 -12.53 8.23
CA LYS A 83 -1.35 -11.16 8.74
C LYS A 83 -2.02 -10.27 7.70
N GLY A 84 -1.58 -10.32 6.44
CA GLY A 84 -2.21 -9.55 5.36
C GLY A 84 -3.68 -9.93 5.14
N LEU A 85 -4.00 -11.23 5.16
CA LEU A 85 -5.37 -11.73 5.05
C LEU A 85 -6.26 -11.21 6.19
N PHE A 86 -5.79 -11.29 7.43
CA PHE A 86 -6.59 -10.86 8.58
C PHE A 86 -6.69 -9.33 8.66
N GLU A 87 -5.68 -8.57 8.24
CA GLU A 87 -5.80 -7.11 8.11
C GLU A 87 -6.92 -6.74 7.13
N GLN A 88 -6.95 -7.41 5.98
CA GLN A 88 -7.99 -7.22 4.98
C GLN A 88 -9.37 -7.61 5.54
N LYS A 89 -9.47 -8.77 6.24
CA LYS A 89 -10.70 -9.18 6.93
C LYS A 89 -11.24 -8.08 7.84
N HIS A 90 -10.41 -7.57 8.75
CA HIS A 90 -10.83 -6.55 9.72
C HIS A 90 -11.22 -5.23 9.04
N MET A 91 -10.53 -4.85 7.95
CA MET A 91 -10.88 -3.69 7.15
C MET A 91 -12.23 -3.86 6.45
N ASP A 92 -12.52 -5.05 5.92
CA ASP A 92 -13.78 -5.33 5.24
C ASP A 92 -14.95 -5.45 6.21
N LEU A 93 -14.74 -6.08 7.38
CA LEU A 93 -15.74 -6.17 8.45
C LEU A 93 -16.06 -4.83 9.10
N ALA A 94 -15.13 -3.86 9.04
CA ALA A 94 -15.39 -2.50 9.49
C ALA A 94 -16.34 -1.72 8.56
N GLN A 95 -16.67 -2.25 7.39
CA GLN A 95 -17.69 -1.72 6.51
C GLN A 95 -19.08 -2.18 6.97
N ASP A 96 -20.12 -1.42 6.59
CA ASP A 96 -21.51 -1.78 6.88
C ASP A 96 -22.02 -2.87 5.91
N LEU A 97 -21.48 -4.08 6.07
CA LEU A 97 -21.81 -5.25 5.26
C LEU A 97 -23.10 -5.92 5.76
N SER A 98 -23.95 -6.34 4.82
CA SER A 98 -25.08 -7.21 5.13
C SER A 98 -24.60 -8.59 5.63
N SER A 99 -25.49 -9.33 6.29
CA SER A 99 -25.19 -10.67 6.80
C SER A 99 -24.73 -11.63 5.69
N GLU A 100 -25.33 -11.55 4.50
CA GLU A 100 -24.96 -12.36 3.35
C GLU A 100 -23.53 -12.03 2.87
N ARG A 101 -23.17 -10.74 2.86
CA ARG A 101 -21.81 -10.33 2.47
C ARG A 101 -20.77 -10.74 3.50
N LYS A 102 -21.13 -10.75 4.80
CA LYS A 102 -20.25 -11.25 5.86
C LYS A 102 -20.01 -12.76 5.73
N ALA A 103 -21.05 -13.53 5.39
CA ALA A 103 -20.91 -14.96 5.15
C ALA A 103 -19.96 -15.24 3.96
N VAL A 104 -20.14 -14.52 2.84
CA VAL A 104 -19.23 -14.64 1.68
C VAL A 104 -17.79 -14.23 2.04
N LEU A 105 -17.61 -13.18 2.85
CA LEU A 105 -16.28 -12.79 3.34
C LEU A 105 -15.67 -13.90 4.21
N ALA A 106 -16.45 -14.52 5.11
CA ALA A 106 -15.97 -15.62 5.94
C ALA A 106 -15.52 -16.81 5.08
N ASP A 107 -16.30 -17.20 4.07
CA ASP A 107 -15.94 -18.28 3.13
C ASP A 107 -14.65 -17.95 2.36
N TYR A 108 -14.50 -16.69 1.92
CA TYR A 108 -13.30 -16.22 1.24
C TYR A 108 -12.07 -16.29 2.15
N VAL A 109 -12.19 -15.78 3.39
CA VAL A 109 -11.11 -15.80 4.39
C VAL A 109 -10.73 -17.24 4.72
N GLU A 110 -11.71 -18.12 4.89
CA GLU A 110 -11.50 -19.54 5.11
C GLU A 110 -10.70 -20.18 3.98
N ALA A 111 -11.13 -19.99 2.73
CA ALA A 111 -10.47 -20.58 1.57
C ALA A 111 -9.02 -20.07 1.41
N GLN A 112 -8.80 -18.77 1.58
CA GLN A 112 -7.46 -18.18 1.50
C GLN A 112 -6.57 -18.67 2.63
N MET A 113 -7.08 -18.70 3.86
CA MET A 113 -6.33 -19.20 5.02
C MET A 113 -5.88 -20.63 4.78
N LYS A 114 -6.77 -21.52 4.34
CA LYS A 114 -6.43 -22.91 4.01
C LYS A 114 -5.38 -22.99 2.89
N SER A 115 -5.43 -22.10 1.90
CA SER A 115 -4.44 -22.10 0.81
C SER A 115 -3.02 -21.75 1.26
N TYR A 116 -2.85 -21.06 2.40
CA TYR A 116 -1.54 -20.73 2.97
C TYR A 116 -1.00 -21.79 3.92
N LEU A 117 -1.83 -22.75 4.29
CA LEU A 117 -1.49 -23.80 5.25
C LEU A 117 -1.13 -25.10 4.54
N GLU A 118 -0.23 -25.85 5.14
CA GLU A 118 0.08 -27.21 4.74
C GLU A 118 -1.12 -28.13 5.04
N PRO A 119 -1.31 -29.24 4.31
CA PRO A 119 -2.44 -30.15 4.53
C PRO A 119 -2.59 -30.62 5.99
N ALA A 120 -1.48 -30.89 6.67
CA ALA A 120 -1.48 -31.28 8.09
C ALA A 120 -1.89 -30.15 9.05
N GLN A 121 -1.65 -28.89 8.68
CA GLN A 121 -2.10 -27.72 9.43
C GLN A 121 -3.59 -27.48 9.19
N VAL A 122 -4.06 -27.59 7.93
CA VAL A 122 -5.48 -27.48 7.56
C VAL A 122 -6.32 -28.47 8.37
N ALA A 123 -5.94 -29.75 8.40
CA ALA A 123 -6.67 -30.77 9.13
C ALA A 123 -6.82 -30.47 10.64
N LYS A 124 -5.82 -29.83 11.26
CA LYS A 124 -5.88 -29.42 12.67
C LYS A 124 -6.83 -28.25 12.90
N VAL A 125 -6.87 -27.32 11.97
CA VAL A 125 -7.69 -26.11 12.06
C VAL A 125 -9.16 -26.45 11.77
N GLU A 126 -9.44 -27.23 10.72
CA GLU A 126 -10.80 -27.68 10.37
C GLU A 126 -11.42 -28.57 11.44
N GLY A 127 -10.60 -29.33 12.17
CA GLY A 127 -11.06 -30.10 13.33
C GLY A 127 -11.55 -29.23 14.51
N ASN A 128 -11.37 -27.91 14.46
CA ASN A 128 -11.76 -26.98 15.50
C ASN A 128 -12.73 -25.90 14.97
N ALA A 129 -14.03 -26.21 15.04
CA ALA A 129 -15.09 -25.30 14.59
C ALA A 129 -15.09 -23.94 15.33
N GLN A 130 -14.73 -23.92 16.61
CA GLN A 130 -14.64 -22.68 17.38
C GLN A 130 -13.51 -21.79 16.88
N LEU A 131 -12.33 -22.37 16.62
CA LEU A 131 -11.20 -21.66 16.03
C LEU A 131 -11.56 -21.11 14.65
N MET A 132 -12.18 -21.93 13.80
CA MET A 132 -12.62 -21.50 12.48
C MET A 132 -13.53 -20.29 12.56
N ASN A 133 -14.54 -20.32 13.43
CA ASN A 133 -15.44 -19.21 13.62
C ASN A 133 -14.72 -17.93 14.08
N ILE A 134 -13.75 -18.05 15.01
CA ILE A 134 -12.95 -16.90 15.48
C ILE A 134 -12.10 -16.30 14.35
N LEU A 135 -11.52 -17.13 13.48
CA LEU A 135 -10.60 -16.66 12.44
C LEU A 135 -11.31 -16.08 11.22
N THR A 136 -12.52 -16.53 10.91
CA THR A 136 -13.23 -16.15 9.68
C THR A 136 -14.30 -15.06 9.87
N HIS A 137 -14.82 -14.90 11.09
CA HIS A 137 -15.82 -13.88 11.44
C HIS A 137 -15.20 -12.74 12.27
#